data_AF-A0A7J3D401-F1
#
_entry.id   AF-A0A7J3D401-F1
#
_cell.length_a   1.000
_cell.length_b   1.000
_cell.length_c   1.000
_cell.angle_alpha   90.00
_cell.angle_beta   90.00
_cell.angle_gamma   90.00
#
_symmetry.space_group_name_H-M   'P 1'
#
loop_
_entity.id
_entity.type
_entity.pdbx_description
1 polymer ?
#
loop_
_entity_poly.entity_id
_entity_poly.type
_entity_poly.pdbx_seq_one_letter_code
_entity_poly.pdbx_strand_id
1 'polypeptide(L)'
;MVYNNSRTGFIRNSTIPVQLMNELNSKLNVLVAKYPAGLDLEPEPGSADYFIYVLRVNRDGKTVVFKWTDTSKSPTCLSDFSHILFKVNNYVVDKEKIILLIEASKVEYRVGEKVFIKVLAMNPTLNIFEYQSPTPCSPNFRVTVKAPDEREFEIFPIGLDTSKPCIQVVEKRSLGPRSVLVADYEFELNSTGRYDFQATFPYAQWSETTFQDDLVIQVSP
;
A
#
# COMPACT_ATOMS: atom_id res chain seq x y z
N MET A 1 -13.92 -7.28 -7.15
CA MET A 1 -15.18 -7.37 -6.40
C MET A 1 -15.29 -6.13 -5.52
N VAL A 2 -16.14 -5.17 -5.89
CA VAL A 2 -16.66 -4.20 -4.90
C VAL A 2 -17.79 -4.94 -4.21
N TYR A 3 -17.67 -5.19 -2.91
CA TYR A 3 -18.77 -5.75 -2.13
C TYR A 3 -19.88 -4.69 -2.06
N ASN A 4 -20.81 -4.72 -3.01
CA ASN A 4 -22.07 -4.03 -2.85
C ASN A 4 -23.00 -4.96 -2.06
N ASN A 5 -22.81 -5.01 -0.73
CA ASN A 5 -23.74 -5.70 0.14
C ASN A 5 -25.00 -4.85 0.26
N SER A 6 -25.92 -5.03 -0.69
CA SER A 6 -27.22 -4.35 -0.76
C SER A 6 -28.19 -4.69 0.39
N ARG A 7 -27.71 -5.31 1.48
CA ARG A 7 -28.50 -5.66 2.67
C ARG A 7 -28.22 -4.84 3.92
N THR A 8 -27.27 -3.90 3.90
CA THR A 8 -27.12 -2.93 4.99
C THR A 8 -27.47 -1.55 4.45
N GLY A 9 -28.65 -1.05 4.81
CA GLY A 9 -29.17 0.28 4.48
C GLY A 9 -28.41 1.44 5.13
N PHE A 10 -27.08 1.43 5.02
CA PHE A 10 -26.20 2.53 5.37
C PHE A 10 -25.04 2.57 4.38
N ILE A 11 -25.33 2.92 3.13
CA ILE A 11 -24.32 3.66 2.36
C ILE A 11 -24.35 5.06 2.97
N ARG A 12 -23.56 5.29 4.03
CA ARG A 12 -23.13 6.66 4.31
C ARG A 12 -22.51 7.16 3.01
N ASN A 13 -22.70 8.43 2.68
CA ASN A 13 -21.94 9.11 1.63
C ASN A 13 -20.44 9.18 2.01
N SER A 14 -19.79 8.03 2.17
CA SER A 14 -18.36 7.91 2.31
C SER A 14 -17.79 8.07 0.91
N THR A 15 -17.60 9.33 0.51
CA THR A 15 -16.76 9.65 -0.63
C THR A 15 -15.40 8.99 -0.39
N ILE A 16 -15.03 8.06 -1.27
CA ILE A 16 -13.72 7.43 -1.24
C ILE A 16 -12.68 8.55 -1.36
N PRO A 17 -11.65 8.57 -0.48
CA PRO A 17 -10.61 9.59 -0.56
C PRO A 17 -10.00 9.70 -1.95
N VAL A 18 -9.81 10.93 -2.42
CA VAL A 18 -9.28 11.22 -3.75
C VAL A 18 -7.91 10.57 -3.96
N GLN A 19 -7.07 10.54 -2.92
CA GLN A 19 -5.76 9.89 -2.94
C GLN A 19 -5.89 8.39 -3.22
N LEU A 20 -6.81 7.70 -2.54
CA LEU A 20 -7.03 6.27 -2.73
C LEU A 20 -7.62 5.96 -4.12
N MET A 21 -8.49 6.83 -4.63
CA MET A 21 -9.01 6.73 -6.01
C MET A 21 -7.94 6.99 -7.06
N ASN A 22 -7.05 7.97 -6.83
CA ASN A 22 -5.94 8.26 -7.72
C ASN A 22 -4.99 7.06 -7.81
N GLU A 23 -4.69 6.44 -6.67
CA GLU A 23 -3.82 5.26 -6.63
C GLU A 23 -4.48 4.05 -7.31
N LEU A 24 -5.77 3.81 -7.05
CA LEU A 24 -6.54 2.77 -7.75
C LEU A 24 -6.49 2.96 -9.27
N ASN A 25 -6.71 4.20 -9.74
CA ASN A 25 -6.66 4.53 -11.17
C ASN A 25 -5.26 4.38 -11.75
N SER A 26 -4.22 4.78 -11.00
CA SER A 26 -2.81 4.62 -11.38
C SER A 26 -2.48 3.15 -11.61
N LYS A 27 -2.78 2.28 -10.64
CA LYS A 27 -2.52 0.82 -10.73
C LYS A 27 -3.35 0.15 -11.82
N LEU A 28 -4.60 0.57 -12.01
CA LEU A 28 -5.45 0.09 -13.11
C LEU A 28 -4.85 0.43 -14.48
N ASN A 29 -4.33 1.64 -14.64
CA ASN A 29 -3.71 2.06 -15.89
C ASN A 29 -2.46 1.25 -16.21
N VAL A 30 -1.61 0.96 -15.22
CA VAL A 30 -0.44 0.09 -15.36
C VAL A 30 -0.86 -1.32 -15.77
N LEU A 31 -1.86 -1.90 -15.09
CA LEU A 31 -2.35 -3.25 -15.35
C LEU A 31 -2.88 -3.38 -16.79
N VAL A 32 -3.72 -2.44 -17.24
CA VAL A 32 -4.30 -2.45 -18.60
C VAL A 32 -3.25 -2.19 -19.67
N ALA A 33 -2.26 -1.33 -19.40
CA ALA A 33 -1.17 -1.08 -20.35
C ALA A 33 -0.28 -2.32 -20.53
N LYS A 34 0.01 -3.05 -19.44
CA LYS A 34 0.85 -4.26 -19.48
C LYS A 34 0.14 -5.46 -20.08
N TYR A 35 -1.18 -5.57 -19.88
CA TYR A 35 -2.01 -6.68 -20.37
C TYR A 35 -3.23 -6.16 -21.12
N PRO A 36 -3.05 -5.61 -22.34
CA PRO A 36 -4.14 -4.98 -23.09
C PRO A 36 -5.22 -5.97 -23.56
N ALA A 37 -4.90 -7.27 -23.65
CA ALA A 37 -5.85 -8.33 -23.95
C ALA A 37 -6.56 -8.89 -22.70
N GLY A 38 -6.13 -8.49 -21.50
CA GLY A 38 -6.58 -9.05 -20.23
C GLY A 38 -5.70 -10.21 -19.76
N LEU A 39 -6.18 -10.88 -18.71
CA LEU A 39 -5.54 -12.06 -18.10
C LEU A 39 -6.60 -13.10 -17.74
N ASP A 40 -6.28 -14.38 -17.91
CA ASP A 40 -7.02 -15.49 -17.31
C ASP A 40 -6.00 -16.39 -16.61
N LEU A 41 -5.97 -16.29 -15.28
CA LEU A 41 -5.05 -17.04 -14.43
C LEU A 41 -5.81 -18.17 -13.76
N GLU A 42 -5.33 -19.39 -14.00
CA GLU A 42 -5.80 -20.60 -13.35
C GLU A 42 -5.34 -20.65 -11.88
N PRO A 43 -6.05 -21.39 -11.00
CA PRO A 43 -5.58 -21.66 -9.65
C PRO A 43 -4.29 -22.49 -9.65
N GLU A 44 -3.52 -22.41 -8.57
CA GLU A 44 -2.35 -23.27 -8.42
C GLU A 44 -2.74 -24.77 -8.31
N PRO A 45 -1.99 -25.68 -8.95
CA PRO A 45 -2.28 -27.11 -8.90
C PRO A 45 -2.38 -27.63 -7.46
N GLY A 46 -3.48 -28.32 -7.14
CA GLY A 46 -3.74 -28.85 -5.80
C GLY A 46 -4.61 -27.96 -4.90
N SER A 47 -4.97 -26.76 -5.36
CA SER A 47 -5.93 -25.90 -4.67
C SER A 47 -7.35 -26.45 -4.82
N ALA A 48 -7.98 -26.84 -3.70
CA ALA A 48 -9.34 -27.38 -3.69
C ALA A 48 -10.41 -26.31 -3.41
N ASP A 49 -10.08 -25.32 -2.58
CA ASP A 49 -10.97 -24.23 -2.18
C ASP A 49 -10.33 -22.89 -2.54
N TYR A 50 -10.83 -22.23 -3.58
CA TYR A 50 -10.32 -20.93 -4.03
C TYR A 50 -11.47 -20.02 -4.46
N PHE A 51 -11.26 -18.71 -4.33
CA PHE A 51 -12.18 -17.69 -4.81
C PHE A 51 -11.77 -17.21 -6.20
N ILE A 52 -12.75 -17.07 -7.10
CA ILE A 52 -12.51 -16.49 -8.44
C ILE A 52 -12.84 -15.00 -8.40
N TYR A 53 -11.90 -14.20 -8.85
CA TYR A 53 -12.04 -12.77 -9.03
C TYR A 53 -12.12 -12.45 -10.52
N VAL A 54 -13.08 -11.60 -10.88
CA VAL A 54 -13.24 -11.09 -12.24
C VAL A 54 -13.32 -9.56 -12.20
N LEU A 55 -12.43 -8.90 -12.92
CA LEU A 55 -12.43 -7.47 -13.18
C LEU A 55 -12.75 -7.25 -14.66
N ARG A 56 -13.77 -6.45 -14.95
CA ARG A 56 -14.11 -6.00 -16.30
C ARG A 56 -13.85 -4.51 -16.38
N VAL A 57 -12.99 -4.10 -17.30
CA VAL A 57 -12.60 -2.70 -17.51
C VAL A 57 -13.12 -2.29 -18.88
N ASN A 58 -13.98 -1.28 -18.92
CA ASN A 58 -14.38 -0.69 -20.19
C ASN A 58 -13.49 0.53 -20.48
N ARG A 59 -12.71 0.47 -21.55
CA ARG A 59 -11.80 1.53 -21.99
C ARG A 59 -11.93 1.68 -23.50
N ASP A 60 -12.23 2.91 -23.94
CA ASP A 60 -12.35 3.26 -25.36
C ASP A 60 -13.30 2.34 -26.14
N GLY A 61 -14.41 1.94 -25.51
CA GLY A 61 -15.42 1.04 -26.10
C GLY A 61 -15.03 -0.44 -26.15
N LYS A 62 -13.84 -0.80 -25.66
CA LYS A 62 -13.38 -2.19 -25.50
C LYS A 62 -13.49 -2.63 -24.05
N THR A 63 -13.98 -3.86 -23.85
CA THR A 63 -13.97 -4.49 -22.52
C THR A 63 -12.75 -5.39 -22.40
N VAL A 64 -11.85 -5.07 -21.47
CA VAL A 64 -10.71 -5.90 -21.07
C VAL A 64 -11.10 -6.68 -19.82
N VAL A 65 -10.81 -7.97 -19.78
CA VAL A 65 -11.19 -8.85 -18.68
C VAL A 65 -9.96 -9.42 -17.99
N PHE A 66 -9.90 -9.30 -16.68
CA PHE A 66 -8.89 -9.93 -15.84
C PHE A 66 -9.58 -10.92 -14.92
N LYS A 67 -9.16 -12.18 -14.97
CA LYS A 67 -9.66 -13.27 -14.14
C LYS A 67 -8.49 -13.92 -13.42
N TRP A 68 -8.61 -14.07 -12.11
CA TRP A 68 -7.59 -14.70 -11.26
C TRP A 68 -8.24 -15.30 -10.02
N THR A 69 -7.47 -16.07 -9.25
CA THR A 69 -7.90 -16.63 -7.98
C THR A 69 -6.99 -16.18 -6.83
N ASP A 70 -7.41 -16.40 -5.59
CA ASP A 70 -6.59 -16.17 -4.39
C ASP A 70 -5.38 -17.11 -4.29
N THR A 71 -5.39 -18.20 -5.06
CA THR A 71 -4.28 -19.15 -5.18
C THR A 71 -3.50 -18.99 -6.49
N SER A 72 -3.91 -18.09 -7.39
CA SER A 72 -3.23 -17.93 -8.68
C SER A 72 -1.89 -17.23 -8.51
N LYS A 73 -0.87 -17.72 -9.23
CA LYS A 73 0.41 -17.02 -9.38
C LYS A 73 0.25 -15.72 -10.17
N SER A 74 -0.08 -14.65 -9.45
CA SER A 74 -0.45 -13.36 -10.03
C SER A 74 0.78 -12.49 -10.31
N PRO A 75 0.82 -11.76 -11.45
CA PRO A 75 1.89 -10.79 -11.70
C PRO A 75 1.80 -9.62 -10.72
N THR A 76 2.93 -9.00 -10.40
CA THR A 76 3.05 -7.93 -9.38
C THR A 76 2.02 -6.82 -9.57
N CYS A 77 1.81 -6.32 -10.80
CA CYS A 77 0.85 -5.24 -11.03
C CYS A 77 -0.62 -5.65 -10.79
N LEU A 78 -0.98 -6.92 -10.92
CA LEU A 78 -2.31 -7.43 -10.57
C LEU A 78 -2.46 -7.55 -9.05
N SER A 79 -1.40 -7.99 -8.37
CA SER A 79 -1.33 -8.02 -6.91
C SER A 79 -1.47 -6.62 -6.32
N ASP A 80 -0.69 -5.65 -6.83
CA ASP A 80 -0.73 -4.25 -6.40
C ASP A 80 -2.13 -3.64 -6.59
N PHE A 81 -2.75 -3.88 -7.74
CA PHE A 81 -4.12 -3.41 -8.00
C PHE A 81 -5.12 -4.04 -7.03
N SER A 82 -5.03 -5.35 -6.82
CA SER A 82 -5.93 -6.09 -5.92
C SER A 82 -5.81 -5.61 -4.48
N HIS A 83 -4.59 -5.28 -4.06
CA HIS A 83 -4.29 -4.73 -2.74
C HIS A 83 -4.94 -3.37 -2.51
N ILE A 84 -4.82 -2.44 -3.47
CA ILE A 84 -5.49 -1.13 -3.39
C ILE A 84 -7.02 -1.29 -3.43
N LEU A 85 -7.54 -2.20 -4.25
CA LEU A 85 -8.97 -2.50 -4.27
C LEU A 85 -9.48 -3.04 -2.93
N PHE A 86 -8.68 -3.87 -2.24
CA PHE A 86 -9.00 -4.36 -0.91
C PHE A 86 -9.11 -3.23 0.11
N LYS A 87 -8.20 -2.25 0.08
CA LYS A 87 -8.27 -1.05 0.94
C LYS A 87 -9.49 -0.19 0.67
N VAL A 88 -9.83 0.03 -0.62
CA VAL A 88 -11.06 0.72 -1.00
C VAL A 88 -12.28 0.00 -0.39
N ASN A 89 -12.31 -1.33 -0.49
CA ASN A 89 -13.38 -2.12 0.12
C ASN A 89 -13.41 -1.95 1.65
N ASN A 90 -12.28 -2.10 2.34
CA ASN A 90 -12.19 -1.95 3.80
C ASN A 90 -12.64 -0.58 4.28
N TYR A 91 -12.29 0.48 3.54
CA TYR A 91 -12.76 1.82 3.82
C TYR A 91 -14.29 1.92 3.65
N VAL A 92 -14.83 1.41 2.54
CA VAL A 92 -16.29 1.43 2.27
C VAL A 92 -17.08 0.66 3.32
N VAL A 93 -16.51 -0.41 3.88
CA VAL A 93 -17.15 -1.20 4.96
C VAL A 93 -16.79 -0.73 6.38
N ASP A 94 -16.19 0.46 6.52
CA ASP A 94 -15.83 1.10 7.81
C ASP A 94 -14.96 0.23 8.72
N LYS A 95 -14.10 -0.61 8.13
CA LYS A 95 -13.13 -1.44 8.86
C LYS A 95 -11.83 -0.70 9.15
N GLU A 96 -11.47 0.29 8.33
CA GLU A 96 -10.22 1.04 8.45
C GLU A 96 -10.46 2.48 8.93
N LYS A 97 -9.98 2.79 10.14
CA LYS A 97 -10.03 4.15 10.72
C LYS A 97 -8.96 5.07 10.13
N ILE A 98 -7.89 4.50 9.60
CA ILE A 98 -6.77 5.18 8.95
C ILE A 98 -6.45 4.42 7.67
N ILE A 99 -6.16 5.16 6.60
CA ILE A 99 -5.67 4.60 5.34
C ILE A 99 -4.17 4.85 5.29
N LEU A 100 -3.40 3.76 5.26
CA LEU A 100 -1.94 3.80 5.07
C LEU A 100 -1.61 3.37 3.64
N LEU A 101 -0.84 4.19 2.91
CA LEU A 101 -0.31 3.86 1.59
C LEU A 101 1.22 3.98 1.58
N ILE A 102 1.90 3.01 0.97
CA ILE A 102 3.30 3.09 0.55
C ILE A 102 3.37 3.01 -0.98
N GLU A 103 4.04 3.99 -1.60
CA GLU A 103 4.11 4.16 -3.04
C GLU A 103 5.56 4.33 -3.50
N ALA A 104 5.93 3.67 -4.60
CA ALA A 104 7.19 3.90 -5.28
C ALA A 104 7.01 4.90 -6.42
N SER A 105 8.07 5.65 -6.73
CA SER A 105 8.09 6.59 -7.86
C SER A 105 7.99 5.92 -9.24
N LYS A 106 8.32 4.63 -9.34
CA LYS A 106 8.28 3.82 -10.57
C LYS A 106 7.83 2.40 -10.26
N VAL A 107 7.56 1.63 -11.31
CA VAL A 107 7.16 0.20 -11.23
C VAL A 107 8.34 -0.73 -11.52
N GLU A 108 9.36 -0.26 -12.23
CA GLU A 108 10.53 -1.05 -12.64
C GLU A 108 11.81 -0.29 -12.28
N TYR A 109 12.77 -1.03 -11.71
CA TYR A 109 14.05 -0.49 -11.26
C TYR A 109 15.21 -1.38 -11.69
N ARG A 110 16.39 -0.79 -11.80
CA ARG A 110 17.66 -1.49 -12.05
C ARG A 110 18.58 -1.44 -10.84
N VAL A 111 19.56 -2.34 -10.80
CA VAL A 111 20.62 -2.30 -9.78
C VAL A 111 21.36 -0.96 -9.83
N GLY A 112 21.62 -0.39 -8.65
CA GLY A 112 22.24 0.93 -8.49
C GLY A 112 21.28 2.11 -8.63
N GLU A 113 20.00 1.88 -9.01
CA GLU A 113 19.01 2.95 -8.95
C GLU A 113 18.56 3.22 -7.51
N LYS A 114 18.32 4.50 -7.24
CA LYS A 114 17.63 4.93 -6.03
C LYS A 114 16.12 4.82 -6.21
N VAL A 115 15.47 4.10 -5.31
CA VAL A 115 14.02 4.12 -5.16
C VAL A 115 13.62 5.32 -4.30
N PHE A 116 12.66 6.10 -4.79
CA PHE A 116 12.00 7.14 -4.01
C PHE A 116 10.64 6.61 -3.60
N ILE A 117 10.41 6.56 -2.30
CA ILE A 117 9.22 5.98 -1.70
C ILE A 117 8.47 7.06 -0.95
N LYS A 118 7.16 7.12 -1.14
CA LYS A 118 6.26 7.98 -0.39
C LYS A 118 5.39 7.13 0.50
N VAL A 119 5.37 7.44 1.79
CA VAL A 119 4.45 6.83 2.75
C VAL A 119 3.47 7.89 3.22
N LEU A 120 2.18 7.57 3.23
CA LEU A 120 1.14 8.46 3.72
C LEU A 120 0.16 7.75 4.65
N ALA A 121 -0.21 8.41 5.74
CA ALA A 121 -1.33 8.02 6.60
C ALA A 121 -2.40 9.09 6.51
N MET A 122 -3.63 8.67 6.17
CA MET A 122 -4.78 9.54 6.09
C MET A 122 -5.80 9.18 7.15
N ASN A 123 -6.33 10.19 7.84
CA ASN A 123 -7.54 10.06 8.64
C ASN A 123 -8.74 10.45 7.77
N PRO A 124 -9.47 9.48 7.18
CA PRO A 124 -10.62 9.80 6.36
C PRO A 124 -11.87 10.13 7.19
N THR A 125 -11.81 10.07 8.51
CA THR A 125 -12.96 10.33 9.38
C THR A 125 -13.14 11.82 9.64
N LEU A 126 -14.27 12.18 10.27
CA LEU A 126 -14.53 13.51 10.80
C LEU A 126 -14.02 13.69 12.24
N ASN A 127 -13.51 12.63 12.85
CA ASN A 127 -13.03 12.62 14.22
C ASN A 127 -11.50 12.75 14.25
N ILE A 128 -10.96 13.19 15.37
CA ILE A 128 -9.51 13.15 15.60
C ILE A 128 -9.09 11.70 15.83
N PHE A 129 -7.98 11.28 15.21
CA PHE A 129 -7.33 10.01 15.49
C PHE A 129 -6.13 10.25 16.39
N GLU A 130 -6.18 9.76 17.63
CA GLU A 130 -5.05 9.83 18.56
C GLU A 130 -4.11 8.65 18.35
N TYR A 131 -2.81 8.91 18.41
CA TYR A 131 -1.79 7.88 18.24
C TYR A 131 -0.52 8.20 19.04
N GLN A 132 0.34 7.20 19.21
CA GLN A 132 1.63 7.37 19.87
C GLN A 132 2.75 7.24 18.85
N SER A 133 3.75 8.10 18.95
CA SER A 133 4.97 8.03 18.14
C SER A 133 6.15 8.46 18.98
N PRO A 134 7.36 7.88 18.79
CA PRO A 134 8.54 8.42 19.42
C PRO A 134 8.84 9.80 18.81
N THR A 135 9.12 10.79 19.65
CA THR A 135 9.59 12.13 19.27
C THR A 135 10.86 12.44 20.08
N PRO A 136 11.72 13.38 19.64
CA PRO A 136 11.62 14.25 18.47
C PRO A 136 12.29 13.74 17.19
N CYS A 137 12.97 12.59 17.20
CA CYS A 137 13.79 12.12 16.07
C CYS A 137 13.39 10.74 15.53
N SER A 138 12.16 10.31 15.78
CA SER A 138 11.58 9.20 15.03
C SER A 138 10.43 9.68 14.13
N PRO A 139 10.34 9.13 12.91
CA PRO A 139 9.23 9.40 11.99
C PRO A 139 7.89 8.91 12.54
N ASN A 140 6.79 9.42 12.00
CA ASN A 140 5.44 8.88 12.24
C ASN A 140 5.28 7.44 11.73
N PHE A 141 6.13 7.05 10.76
CA PHE A 141 6.05 5.77 10.05
C PHE A 141 7.33 4.99 10.26
N ARG A 142 7.23 3.70 10.55
CA ARG A 142 8.37 2.79 10.48
C ARG A 142 8.39 2.17 9.09
N VAL A 143 9.53 2.18 8.42
CA VAL A 143 9.67 1.53 7.11
C VAL A 143 10.81 0.55 7.14
N THR A 144 10.51 -0.73 6.91
CA THR A 144 11.51 -1.79 6.81
C THR A 144 11.59 -2.30 5.39
N VAL A 145 12.79 -2.69 4.98
CA VAL A 145 13.10 -3.22 3.65
C VAL A 145 13.72 -4.59 3.83
N LYS A 146 13.11 -5.61 3.24
CA LYS A 146 13.70 -6.92 3.11
C LYS A 146 14.30 -7.05 1.71
N ALA A 147 15.62 -7.20 1.66
CA ALA A 147 16.37 -7.35 0.42
C ALA A 147 16.32 -8.80 -0.11
N PRO A 148 16.70 -9.06 -1.38
CA PRO A 148 16.70 -10.39 -1.98
C PRO A 148 17.58 -11.43 -1.26
N ASP A 149 18.55 -10.96 -0.48
CA ASP A 149 19.43 -11.79 0.34
C ASP A 149 18.90 -12.02 1.76
N GLU A 150 17.60 -11.75 1.96
CA GLU A 150 16.86 -11.90 3.22
C GLU A 150 17.31 -10.94 4.34
N ARG A 151 18.24 -10.01 4.08
CA ARG A 151 18.59 -8.99 5.07
C ARG A 151 17.48 -7.95 5.19
N GLU A 152 17.19 -7.57 6.43
CA GLU A 152 16.23 -6.53 6.75
C GLU A 152 16.94 -5.24 7.20
N PHE A 153 16.45 -4.12 6.69
CA PHE A 153 16.96 -2.78 6.99
C PHE A 153 15.80 -1.90 7.40
N GLU A 154 15.98 -1.07 8.42
CA GLU A 154 15.07 0.06 8.66
C GLU A 154 15.59 1.28 7.90
N ILE A 155 14.71 1.95 7.17
CA ILE A 155 15.02 3.19 6.45
C ILE A 155 14.31 4.37 7.10
N PHE A 156 14.97 5.52 7.05
CA PHE A 156 14.50 6.76 7.68
C PHE A 156 14.09 7.76 6.60
N PRO A 157 13.13 8.67 6.91
CA PRO A 157 12.70 9.65 5.94
C PRO A 157 13.83 10.61 5.59
N ILE A 158 13.76 11.16 4.39
CA ILE A 158 14.67 12.17 3.88
C ILE A 158 14.66 13.37 4.83
N GLY A 159 15.85 13.85 5.19
CA GLY A 159 16.04 14.99 6.09
C GLY A 159 16.14 14.64 7.57
N LEU A 160 15.99 13.36 7.95
CA LEU A 160 16.29 12.92 9.32
C LEU A 160 17.80 12.75 9.51
N ASP A 161 18.37 13.51 10.45
CA ASP A 161 19.78 13.40 10.82
C ASP A 161 19.98 12.26 11.84
N THR A 162 20.37 11.08 11.35
CA THR A 162 20.62 9.89 12.17
C THR A 162 21.98 9.91 12.87
N SER A 163 22.84 10.92 12.61
CA SER A 163 24.16 11.04 13.22
C SER A 163 24.13 11.64 14.63
N LYS A 164 22.99 12.23 15.02
CA LYS A 164 22.81 12.86 16.33
C LYS A 164 22.09 11.94 17.31
N PRO A 165 22.53 11.87 18.57
CA PRO A 165 21.80 11.12 19.59
C PRO A 165 20.41 11.70 19.76
N CYS A 166 19.40 10.84 19.64
CA CYS A 166 18.02 11.20 19.87
C CYS A 166 17.54 10.71 21.22
N ILE A 167 17.02 11.61 22.05
CA ILE A 167 16.24 11.22 23.24
C ILE A 167 14.84 10.87 22.76
N GLN A 168 14.50 9.59 22.75
CA GLN A 168 13.16 9.14 22.38
C GLN A 168 12.21 9.28 23.57
N VAL A 169 11.21 10.15 23.43
CA VAL A 169 10.06 10.23 24.33
C VAL A 169 8.83 9.77 23.57
N VAL A 170 8.01 8.95 24.21
CA VAL A 170 6.72 8.55 23.64
C VAL A 170 5.76 9.72 23.79
N GLU A 171 5.33 10.30 22.68
CA GLU A 171 4.39 11.41 22.68
C GLU A 171 3.04 10.99 22.13
N LYS A 172 1.97 11.45 22.79
CA LYS A 172 0.61 11.37 22.25
C LYS A 172 0.44 12.44 21.19
N ARG A 173 0.14 12.02 19.97
CA ARG A 173 -0.07 12.86 18.79
C ARG A 173 -1.50 12.69 18.30
N SER A 174 -1.94 13.64 17.49
CA SER A 174 -3.27 13.64 16.90
C SER A 174 -3.19 13.83 15.39
N LEU A 175 -3.88 12.99 14.63
CA LEU A 175 -4.14 13.19 13.22
C LEU A 175 -5.55 13.76 13.06
N GLY A 176 -5.63 15.02 12.63
CA GLY A 176 -6.89 15.73 12.51
C GLY A 176 -7.86 15.10 11.50
N PRO A 177 -9.14 15.51 11.53
CA PRO A 177 -10.13 15.08 10.55
C PRO A 177 -9.66 15.37 9.12
N ARG A 178 -9.85 14.42 8.20
CA ARG A 178 -9.46 14.52 6.78
C ARG A 178 -7.98 14.89 6.53
N SER A 179 -7.14 14.80 7.56
CA SER A 179 -5.73 15.19 7.49
C SER A 179 -4.88 14.04 6.98
N VAL A 180 -3.74 14.40 6.36
CA VAL A 180 -2.78 13.47 5.79
C VAL A 180 -1.40 13.77 6.37
N LEU A 181 -0.71 12.72 6.81
CA LEU A 181 0.72 12.73 7.10
C LEU A 181 1.44 12.12 5.92
N VAL A 182 2.57 12.70 5.53
CA VAL A 182 3.40 12.21 4.44
C VAL A 182 4.85 12.19 4.90
N ALA A 183 5.58 11.17 4.47
CA ALA A 183 7.03 11.09 4.61
C ALA A 183 7.63 10.47 3.34
N ASP A 184 8.69 11.09 2.84
CA ASP A 184 9.43 10.60 1.69
C ASP A 184 10.71 9.89 2.15
N TYR A 185 11.06 8.79 1.49
CA TYR A 185 12.19 7.93 1.78
C TYR A 185 13.00 7.70 0.51
N GLU A 186 14.29 7.43 0.70
CA GLU A 186 15.22 7.07 -0.36
C GLU A 186 15.96 5.78 0.03
N PHE A 187 16.08 4.85 -0.92
CA PHE A 187 16.85 3.62 -0.72
C PHE A 187 17.59 3.22 -1.99
N GLU A 188 18.80 2.69 -1.87
CA GLU A 188 19.62 2.26 -3.02
C GLU A 188 19.49 0.74 -3.23
N LEU A 189 19.14 0.34 -4.45
CA LEU A 189 18.88 -1.06 -4.79
C LEU A 189 20.18 -1.76 -5.20
N ASN A 190 20.77 -2.54 -4.29
CA ASN A 190 22.13 -3.04 -4.43
C ASN A 190 22.26 -4.43 -5.08
N SER A 191 21.14 -5.08 -5.39
CA SER A 191 21.13 -6.43 -5.97
C SER A 191 19.90 -6.65 -6.83
N THR A 192 20.00 -7.56 -7.80
CA THR A 192 18.86 -8.03 -8.60
C THR A 192 17.96 -8.90 -7.73
N GLY A 193 16.64 -8.76 -7.89
CA GLY A 193 15.68 -9.61 -7.19
C GLY A 193 14.48 -8.85 -6.64
N ARG A 194 13.77 -9.50 -5.72
CA ARG A 194 12.58 -8.98 -5.07
C ARG A 194 12.97 -8.24 -3.79
N TYR A 195 12.50 -7.00 -3.66
CA TYR A 195 12.55 -6.22 -2.42
C TYR A 195 11.14 -6.08 -1.88
N ASP A 196 10.98 -6.33 -0.59
CA ASP A 196 9.71 -6.14 0.12
C ASP A 196 9.86 -4.96 1.08
N PHE A 197 9.14 -3.88 0.80
CA PHE A 197 9.05 -2.71 1.67
C PHE A 197 7.78 -2.82 2.51
N GLN A 198 7.90 -2.57 3.81
CA GLN A 198 6.78 -2.56 4.72
C GLN A 198 6.75 -1.22 5.45
N ALA A 199 5.66 -0.48 5.30
CA ALA A 199 5.35 0.70 6.09
C ALA A 199 4.42 0.34 7.24
N THR A 200 4.69 0.90 8.41
CA THR A 200 3.85 0.77 9.60
C THR A 200 3.53 2.16 10.16
N PHE A 201 2.26 2.39 10.50
CA PHE A 201 1.81 3.59 11.20
C PHE A 201 0.88 3.19 12.36
N PRO A 202 1.04 3.74 13.56
CA PRO A 202 2.14 4.60 14.00
C PRO A 202 3.48 3.87 14.09
N TYR A 203 4.59 4.60 14.19
CA TYR A 203 5.93 4.02 14.38
C TYR A 203 6.04 3.18 15.67
N ALA A 204 5.36 3.60 16.75
CA ALA A 204 5.44 2.94 18.05
C ALA A 204 4.83 1.53 18.00
N GLN A 205 5.66 0.50 18.15
CA GLN A 205 5.25 -0.92 18.11
C GLN A 205 4.29 -1.32 19.24
N TRP A 206 4.24 -0.55 20.34
CA TRP A 206 3.33 -0.79 21.46
C TRP A 206 2.00 -0.02 21.34
N SER A 207 1.74 0.63 20.19
CA SER A 207 0.45 1.26 19.93
C SER A 207 -0.66 0.20 19.95
N GLU A 208 -1.79 0.50 20.59
CA GLU A 208 -2.97 -0.40 20.61
C GLU A 208 -3.56 -0.61 19.21
N THR A 209 -3.32 0.33 18.29
CA THR A 209 -3.75 0.23 16.90
C THR A 209 -2.56 0.50 15.99
N THR A 210 -2.33 -0.45 15.08
CA THR A 210 -1.24 -0.42 14.12
C THR A 210 -1.80 -0.73 12.74
N PHE A 211 -1.39 0.06 11.76
CA PHE A 211 -1.73 -0.07 10.35
C PHE A 211 -0.44 -0.43 9.61
N GLN A 212 -0.56 -1.37 8.68
CA GLN A 212 0.56 -1.85 7.88
C GLN A 212 0.20 -1.76 6.41
N ASP A 213 1.20 -1.44 5.60
CA ASP A 213 1.12 -1.53 4.17
C ASP A 213 2.42 -2.06 3.57
N ASP A 214 2.31 -2.82 2.50
CA ASP A 214 3.44 -3.49 1.85
C ASP A 214 3.56 -3.04 0.38
N LEU A 215 4.79 -2.88 -0.08
CA LEU A 215 5.16 -2.52 -1.44
C LEU A 215 6.25 -3.49 -1.90
N VAL A 216 5.99 -4.18 -3.01
CA VAL A 216 6.95 -5.11 -3.61
C VAL A 216 7.58 -4.49 -4.84
N ILE A 217 8.91 -4.47 -4.90
CA ILE A 217 9.67 -3.99 -6.05
C ILE A 217 10.50 -5.13 -6.63
N GLN A 218 10.36 -5.33 -7.94
CA GLN A 218 11.22 -6.24 -8.69
C GLN A 218 12.35 -5.45 -9.37
N VAL A 219 13.59 -5.81 -9.07
CA VAL A 219 14.80 -5.17 -9.60
C VAL A 219 15.43 -6.06 -10.66
N SER A 220 15.73 -5.47 -11.81
CA SER A 220 16.43 -6.12 -12.93
C SER A 220 17.92 -5.73 -12.95
N PRO A 221 18.78 -6.48 -13.65
CA PRO A 221 20.19 -6.12 -13.84
C PRO A 221 20.38 -4.70 -14.41
#